data_AF-A0A1S0TFF1-F1
#
_entry.id   AF-A0A1S0TFF1-F1
#
_cell.length_a   1.000
_cell.length_b   1.000
_cell.length_c   1.000
_cell.angle_alpha   90.00
_cell.angle_beta   90.00
_cell.angle_gamma   90.00
#
_symmetry.space_group_name_H-M   'P 1'
#
loop_
_entity.id
_entity.type
_entity.pdbx_description
1 polymer ?
#
loop_
_entity_poly.entity_id
_entity_poly.type
_entity_poly.pdbx_seq_one_letter_code
_entity_poly.pdbx_strand_id
1 'polypeptide(L)'
;MFNLSTIHYKLVRIQAIDLDSGKNGQIQYSLSDTNIFEIDSNTGILNVHKNFDCSIQEYHFRIHAKDFGIPSLSSTVNVIAQIIDNTNGPPFFTKPLYDVTIKEDMELDSCLLKVRI
;
A
#
# COMPACT_ATOMS: atom_id res chain seq x y z
N MET A 1 11.37 9.77 5.63
CA MET A 1 10.83 9.41 4.30
C MET A 1 9.93 8.20 4.49
N PHE A 2 8.63 8.41 4.69
CA PHE A 2 7.67 7.30 4.70
C PHE A 2 7.42 6.92 3.24
N ASN A 3 7.90 5.73 2.90
CA ASN A 3 7.98 5.18 1.56
C ASN A 3 6.57 5.12 0.95
N LEU A 4 6.37 5.74 -0.21
CA LEU A 4 5.19 5.52 -1.04
C LEU A 4 5.19 4.04 -1.40
N SER A 5 4.47 3.25 -0.59
CA SER A 5 4.00 1.88 -0.88
C SER A 5 4.88 1.13 -1.88
N THR A 6 6.01 0.64 -1.39
CA THR A 6 6.94 -0.18 -2.18
C THR A 6 6.17 -1.32 -2.83
N ILE A 7 6.36 -1.50 -4.14
CA ILE A 7 5.87 -2.66 -4.86
C ILE A 7 6.24 -3.93 -4.07
N HIS A 8 5.31 -4.87 -3.96
CA HIS A 8 5.32 -6.07 -3.11
C HIS A 8 5.16 -5.85 -1.60
N TYR A 9 4.77 -4.65 -1.16
CA TYR A 9 4.39 -4.44 0.23
C TYR A 9 3.11 -5.21 0.58
N LYS A 10 3.16 -5.96 1.68
CA LYS A 10 2.04 -6.74 2.21
C LYS A 10 1.06 -5.85 2.95
N LEU A 11 -0.17 -5.77 2.43
CA LEU A 11 -1.23 -4.95 3.01
C LEU A 11 -2.01 -5.74 4.05
N VAL A 12 -2.71 -6.78 3.60
CA VAL A 12 -3.67 -7.52 4.42
C VAL A 12 -3.77 -8.95 3.93
N ARG A 13 -4.24 -9.85 4.80
CA ARG A 13 -4.63 -11.20 4.41
C ARG A 13 -6.14 -11.30 4.37
N ILE A 14 -6.67 -11.66 3.22
CA ILE A 14 -8.08 -12.01 3.03
C ILE A 14 -8.26 -13.48 3.43
N GLN A 15 -9.37 -13.76 4.10
CA GLN A 15 -9.71 -15.10 4.53
C GLN A 15 -11.15 -15.43 4.14
N ALA A 16 -11.31 -16.51 3.40
CA ALA A 16 -12.55 -17.22 3.23
C ALA A 16 -12.45 -18.57 3.96
N ILE A 17 -13.60 -19.11 4.36
CA ILE A 17 -13.70 -20.36 5.12
C ILE A 17 -14.74 -21.22 4.42
N ASP A 18 -14.35 -22.44 4.09
CA ASP A 18 -15.22 -23.49 3.59
C ASP A 18 -15.17 -24.65 4.59
N LEU A 19 -16.34 -25.20 4.93
CA LEU A 19 -16.48 -26.24 5.95
C LEU A 19 -16.34 -27.65 5.38
N ASP A 20 -16.24 -27.77 4.06
CA ASP A 20 -16.05 -29.04 3.39
C ASP A 20 -14.64 -29.62 3.63
N SER A 21 -14.51 -30.93 3.46
CA SER A 21 -13.25 -31.65 3.65
C SER A 21 -12.49 -31.84 2.33
N GLY A 22 -11.16 -31.91 2.42
CA GLY A 22 -10.30 -32.19 1.28
C GLY A 22 -10.30 -31.06 0.25
N LYS A 23 -10.35 -31.39 -1.04
CA LYS A 23 -10.31 -30.39 -2.13
C LYS A 23 -11.52 -29.44 -2.10
N ASN A 24 -12.68 -29.92 -1.68
CA ASN A 24 -13.88 -29.10 -1.60
C ASN A 24 -13.77 -27.99 -0.55
N GLY A 25 -12.95 -28.16 0.49
CA GLY A 25 -12.65 -27.10 1.45
C GLY A 25 -11.45 -26.22 1.08
N GLN A 26 -10.73 -26.58 0.00
CA GLN A 26 -9.54 -25.84 -0.41
C GLN A 26 -9.96 -24.63 -1.25
N ILE A 27 -9.48 -23.45 -0.85
CA ILE A 27 -9.88 -22.18 -1.45
C ILE A 27 -8.76 -21.62 -2.32
N GLN A 28 -9.14 -21.14 -3.51
CA GLN A 28 -8.29 -20.34 -4.39
C GLN A 28 -8.81 -18.91 -4.49
N TYR A 29 -7.92 -17.94 -4.27
CA TYR A 29 -8.23 -16.52 -4.35
C TYR A 29 -7.87 -15.93 -5.71
N SER A 30 -8.66 -14.96 -6.16
CA SER A 30 -8.36 -14.13 -7.33
C SER A 30 -8.95 -12.72 -7.17
N LEU A 31 -8.52 -11.80 -8.03
CA LEU A 31 -8.96 -10.40 -8.04
C LEU A 31 -9.45 -9.99 -9.43
N SER A 32 -10.37 -9.02 -9.47
CA SER A 32 -10.83 -8.38 -10.70
C SER A 32 -10.98 -6.87 -10.52
N ASP A 33 -11.03 -6.14 -11.65
CA ASP A 33 -11.20 -4.68 -11.74
C ASP A 33 -10.02 -3.84 -11.20
N THR A 34 -8.85 -4.44 -10.96
CA THR A 34 -7.62 -3.70 -10.64
C THR A 34 -6.39 -4.33 -11.28
N ASN A 35 -5.40 -3.49 -11.58
CA ASN A 35 -4.05 -3.87 -11.96
C ASN A 35 -2.99 -3.31 -10.99
N ILE A 36 -3.44 -2.69 -9.90
CA ILE A 36 -2.61 -2.04 -8.89
C ILE A 36 -2.29 -2.98 -7.74
N PHE A 37 -3.21 -3.90 -7.43
CA PHE A 37 -3.04 -4.89 -6.37
C PHE A 37 -2.92 -6.30 -6.96
N GLU A 38 -2.28 -7.17 -6.20
CA GLU A 38 -2.15 -8.59 -6.51
C GLU A 38 -2.49 -9.41 -5.25
N ILE A 39 -3.14 -10.57 -5.43
CA ILE A 39 -3.43 -11.51 -4.35
C ILE A 39 -2.73 -12.83 -4.60
N ASP A 40 -2.07 -13.34 -3.56
CA ASP A 40 -1.56 -14.70 -3.59
C ASP A 40 -2.74 -15.69 -3.53
N SER A 41 -2.86 -16.51 -4.56
CA SER A 41 -4.01 -17.39 -4.77
C SER A 41 -4.21 -18.46 -3.69
N ASN A 42 -3.17 -18.80 -2.92
CA ASN A 42 -3.23 -19.86 -1.91
C ASN A 42 -3.35 -19.31 -0.48
N THR A 43 -2.72 -18.18 -0.22
CA THR A 43 -2.61 -17.60 1.12
C THR A 43 -3.62 -16.48 1.37
N GLY A 44 -4.17 -15.89 0.30
CA GLY A 44 -5.06 -14.73 0.36
C GLY A 44 -4.34 -13.42 0.71
N ILE A 45 -3.00 -13.39 0.62
CA ILE A 45 -2.22 -12.19 0.93
C ILE A 45 -2.35 -11.18 -0.22
N LEU A 46 -2.87 -9.99 0.09
CA LEU A 46 -3.01 -8.87 -0.83
C LEU A 46 -1.78 -7.95 -0.72
N ASN A 47 -1.15 -7.67 -1.86
CA ASN A 47 0.04 -6.83 -1.97
C ASN A 47 -0.16 -5.71 -2.99
N VAL A 48 0.65 -4.66 -2.87
CA VAL A 48 0.78 -3.63 -3.92
C VAL A 48 1.60 -4.20 -5.07
N HIS A 49 1.06 -4.19 -6.29
CA HIS A 49 1.72 -4.69 -7.50
C HIS A 49 2.28 -3.54 -8.35
N LYS A 50 1.63 -2.36 -8.34
CA LYS A 50 2.08 -1.15 -9.04
C LYS A 50 2.00 0.08 -8.16
N ASN A 51 2.73 1.12 -8.56
CA ASN A 51 2.67 2.42 -7.90
C ASN A 51 1.26 3.01 -7.96
N PHE A 52 0.88 3.70 -6.89
CA PHE A 52 -0.36 4.47 -6.87
C PHE A 52 -0.24 5.72 -7.74
N ASP A 53 -1.36 6.09 -8.35
CA ASP A 53 -1.52 7.37 -9.03
C ASP A 53 -1.97 8.41 -7.99
N CYS A 54 -1.18 9.46 -7.79
CA CYS A 54 -1.47 10.50 -6.80
C CYS A 54 -2.77 11.28 -7.09
N SER A 55 -3.33 11.19 -8.30
CA SER A 55 -4.63 11.78 -8.62
C SER A 55 -5.83 10.94 -8.17
N ILE A 56 -5.60 9.66 -7.81
CA ILE A 56 -6.64 8.71 -7.40
C ILE A 56 -6.66 8.58 -5.88
N GLN A 57 -7.80 8.89 -5.28
CA GLN A 57 -7.99 8.80 -3.82
C GLN A 57 -8.50 7.42 -3.38
N GLU A 58 -9.22 6.71 -4.25
CA GLU A 58 -9.81 5.41 -3.91
C GLU A 58 -9.72 4.44 -5.08
N TYR A 59 -9.44 3.18 -4.77
CA TYR A 59 -9.47 2.07 -5.70
C TYR A 59 -10.58 1.09 -5.31
N HIS A 60 -11.45 0.77 -6.27
CA HIS A 60 -12.52 -0.20 -6.11
C HIS A 60 -12.19 -1.46 -6.90
N PHE A 61 -12.24 -2.62 -6.25
CA PHE A 61 -11.98 -3.89 -6.90
C PHE A 61 -12.71 -5.03 -6.19
N ARG A 62 -12.73 -6.21 -6.81
CA ARG A 62 -13.38 -7.38 -6.25
C ARG A 62 -12.38 -8.48 -5.97
N ILE A 63 -12.60 -9.21 -4.90
CA ILE A 63 -11.85 -10.42 -4.55
C ILE A 63 -12.82 -11.60 -4.58
N HIS A 64 -12.39 -12.68 -5.22
CA HIS A 64 -13.14 -13.91 -5.35
C HIS A 64 -12.43 -15.01 -4.55
N ALA A 65 -13.21 -15.82 -3.86
CA ALA A 65 -12.77 -17.06 -3.23
C ALA A 65 -13.57 -18.21 -3.85
N LYS A 66 -12.87 -19.19 -4.42
CA LYS A 66 -13.48 -20.32 -5.13
C LYS A 66 -12.96 -21.62 -4.54
N ASP A 67 -13.84 -22.58 -4.29
CA ASP A 67 -13.46 -23.93 -3.87
C ASP A 67 -13.03 -24.81 -5.06
N PHE A 68 -12.56 -26.03 -4.78
CA PHE A 68 -12.34 -27.07 -5.79
C PHE A 68 -13.43 -28.16 -5.81
N GLY A 69 -14.65 -27.81 -5.40
CA GLY A 69 -15.83 -28.67 -5.48
C GLY A 69 -16.27 -28.92 -6.93
N ILE A 70 -17.14 -29.91 -7.10
CA ILE A 70 -17.81 -30.21 -8.38
C ILE A 70 -19.33 -30.37 -8.09
N PRO A 71 -20.16 -29.37 -8.39
CA PRO A 71 -19.82 -28.06 -8.95
C PRO A 71 -19.04 -27.19 -7.97
N SER A 72 -18.20 -26.30 -8.49
CA SER A 72 -17.42 -25.39 -7.64
C SER A 72 -18.28 -24.22 -7.17
N LEU A 73 -18.20 -23.86 -5.89
CA LEU A 73 -18.86 -22.67 -5.34
C LEU A 73 -17.86 -21.52 -5.20
N SER A 74 -18.39 -20.30 -5.17
CA SER A 74 -17.57 -19.10 -5.02
C SER A 74 -18.28 -18.00 -4.25
N SER A 75 -17.49 -17.23 -3.51
CA SER A 75 -17.90 -16.00 -2.82
C SER A 75 -17.13 -14.82 -3.36
N THR A 76 -17.77 -13.65 -3.43
CA THR A 76 -17.15 -12.41 -3.91
C THR A 76 -17.35 -11.30 -2.89
N VAL A 77 -16.31 -10.49 -2.66
CA VAL A 77 -16.36 -9.30 -1.81
C VAL A 77 -15.87 -8.08 -2.58
N ASN A 78 -16.54 -6.95 -2.37
CA ASN A 78 -16.13 -5.66 -2.91
C ASN A 78 -15.17 -4.99 -1.93
N VAL A 79 -14.05 -4.49 -2.44
CA VAL A 79 -13.00 -3.83 -1.65
C VAL A 79 -12.86 -2.38 -2.10
N ILE A 80 -12.76 -1.48 -1.12
CA ILE A 80 -12.47 -0.06 -1.31
C ILE A 80 -11.14 0.21 -0.61
N ALA A 81 -10.10 0.50 -1.37
CA ALA A 81 -8.79 0.89 -0.85
C ALA A 81 -8.62 2.40 -0.96
N GLN A 82 -8.62 3.08 0.19
CA GLN A 82 -8.43 4.53 0.26
C GLN A 82 -6.94 4.86 0.39
N ILE A 83 -6.47 5.79 -0.42
CA ILE A 83 -5.12 6.35 -0.35
C ILE A 83 -5.16 7.53 0.60
N ILE A 84 -4.56 7.37 1.76
CA ILE A 84 -4.43 8.44 2.75
C ILE A 84 -3.13 9.17 2.46
N ASP A 85 -3.25 10.42 2.00
CA ASP A 85 -2.11 11.32 1.91
C ASP A 85 -1.61 11.64 3.32
N ASN A 86 -0.33 11.37 3.57
CA ASN A 86 0.26 11.53 4.90
C ASN A 86 0.64 12.98 5.21
N THR A 87 0.04 13.95 4.52
CA THR A 87 0.26 15.39 4.70
C THR A 87 -0.15 15.92 6.08
N ASN A 88 -0.79 15.11 6.92
CA ASN A 88 -1.01 15.37 8.35
C ASN A 88 0.07 14.79 9.29
N GLY A 89 1.16 14.24 8.75
CA GLY A 89 2.36 13.93 9.53
C GLY A 89 3.03 15.22 10.03
N PRO A 90 3.70 15.22 11.19
CA PRO A 90 4.46 16.37 11.63
C PRO A 90 5.47 16.76 10.54
N PRO A 91 5.76 18.05 10.35
CA PRO A 91 6.76 18.50 9.38
C PRO A 91 8.10 17.77 9.59
N PHE A 92 8.68 17.22 8.51
CA PHE A 92 9.97 16.53 8.57
C PHE A 92 11.06 17.36 7.90
N PHE A 93 12.17 17.55 8.59
CA PHE A 93 13.35 18.18 8.01
C PHE A 93 13.89 17.34 6.84
N THR A 94 14.27 18.00 5.75
CA THR A 94 14.87 17.35 4.56
C THR A 94 16.21 16.66 4.84
N LYS A 95 16.91 17.02 5.93
CA LYS A 95 18.14 16.38 6.38
C LYS A 95 18.13 16.20 7.90
N PRO A 96 18.79 15.15 8.43
CA PRO A 96 18.97 14.98 9.88
C PRO A 96 19.92 16.03 10.48
N LEU A 97 20.79 16.63 9.67
CA LEU A 97 21.74 17.66 10.06
C LEU A 97 21.93 18.65 8.90
N TYR A 98 22.04 19.94 9.22
CA TYR A 98 22.43 20.99 8.28
C TYR A 98 23.67 21.71 8.83
N ASP A 99 24.82 21.40 8.25
CA ASP A 99 26.07 22.06 8.59
C ASP A 99 26.33 23.23 7.64
N VAL A 100 26.72 24.38 8.20
CA VAL A 100 27.15 25.56 7.45
C VAL A 100 28.45 26.08 8.04
N THR A 101 29.43 26.35 7.18
CA THR A 101 30.68 27.02 7.56
C THR A 101 30.59 28.49 7.16
N ILE A 102 30.88 29.38 8.10
CA ILE A 102 30.82 30.83 7.91
C ILE A 102 32.19 31.45 8.12
N LYS A 103 32.44 32.60 7.50
CA LYS A 103 33.67 33.36 7.72
C LYS A 103 33.52 34.29 8.92
N GLU A 104 34.65 34.60 9.57
CA GLU A 104 34.69 35.47 10.74
C GLU A 104 34.35 36.94 10.44
N ASP A 105 34.54 37.36 9.19
CA ASP A 105 34.33 38.73 8.69
C ASP A 105 32.93 38.94 8.08
N MET A 106 32.00 38.05 8.39
CA MET A 106 30.67 38.06 7.81
C MET A 106 29.82 39.22 8.33
N GLU A 107 29.17 39.94 7.40
CA GLU A 107 28.33 41.09 7.72
C GLU A 107 27.10 40.70 8.56
N LEU A 108 26.66 41.65 9.41
CA LEU A 108 25.43 41.53 10.20
C LEU A 108 24.22 41.31 9.28
N ASP A 109 23.25 40.52 9.76
CA ASP A 109 21.99 40.15 9.10
C ASP A 109 22.09 39.30 7.82
N SER A 110 23.25 38.70 7.59
CA SER A 110 23.44 37.78 6.49
C SER A 110 22.67 36.45 6.68
N CYS A 111 21.87 36.07 5.67
CA CYS A 111 21.06 34.85 5.71
C CYS A 111 21.92 33.61 5.43
N LEU A 112 22.18 32.82 6.47
CA LEU A 112 23.11 31.69 6.42
C LEU A 112 22.52 30.41 5.85
N LEU A 113 21.31 30.09 6.30
CA LEU A 113 20.66 28.84 5.96
C LEU A 113 19.16 29.04 5.96
N LYS A 114 18.52 28.68 4.85
CA LYS A 114 17.08 28.59 4.75
C LYS A 114 16.68 27.13 4.68
N VAL A 115 16.23 26.59 5.80
CA VAL A 115 15.72 25.23 5.87
C VAL A 115 14.28 25.21 5.37
N ARG A 116 13.97 24.21 4.53
CA ARG A 116 12.60 23.93 4.09
C ARG A 116 12.13 22.64 4.76
N ILE A 117 10.90 22.72 5.21
CA ILE A 117 10.04 21.64 5.68
C ILE A 117 9.24 21.12 4.49
#